data_AF-A0A7H0HBV6-F1
#
_entry.id   AF-A0A7H0HBV6-F1
#
_cell.length_a   1.000
_cell.length_b   1.000
_cell.length_c   1.000
_cell.angle_alpha   90.00
_cell.angle_beta   90.00
_cell.angle_gamma   90.00
#
_symmetry.space_group_name_H-M   'P 1'
#
loop_
_entity.id
_entity.type
_entity.pdbx_description
1 polymer ?
#
loop_
_entity_poly.entity_id
_entity_poly.type
_entity_poly.pdbx_seq_one_letter_code
_entity_poly.pdbx_strand_id
1 'polypeptide(L)'
;MTRAIENVQHCTTMDDVRRHIDALDDILVPLLVQRGGYMTQAARIKQDDSQVRDEARIQAIVDRVRPRAAAEGGQPDVIEAIYRSMMEAYIDYEHREFARLRAAAPSTAQEG
;
A
#
# COMPACT_ATOMS: atom_id res chain seq x y z
N MET A 1 -3.66 -17.58 19.79
CA MET A 1 -3.20 -16.30 20.39
C MET A 1 -2.04 -15.78 19.55
N THR A 2 -2.02 -14.49 19.24
CA THR A 2 -0.91 -13.87 18.50
C THR A 2 0.35 -13.84 19.37
N ARG A 3 1.52 -14.09 18.77
CA ARG A 3 2.83 -13.96 19.41
C ARG A 3 3.46 -12.57 19.20
N ALA A 4 2.74 -11.64 18.57
CA ALA A 4 3.26 -10.31 18.28
C ALA A 4 3.69 -9.54 19.54
N ILE A 5 3.10 -9.87 20.70
CA ILE A 5 3.49 -9.29 22.00
C ILE A 5 4.93 -9.63 22.40
N GLU A 6 5.52 -10.70 21.86
CA GLU A 6 6.91 -11.10 22.10
C GLU A 6 7.90 -10.21 21.33
N ASN A 7 7.43 -9.47 20.32
CA ASN A 7 8.25 -8.62 19.45
C ASN A 7 8.32 -7.16 19.91
N VAL A 8 7.71 -6.81 21.05
CA VAL A 8 7.61 -5.42 21.52
C VAL A 8 8.18 -5.25 22.92
N GLN A 9 8.59 -4.03 23.25
CA GLN A 9 9.01 -3.69 24.60
C GLN A 9 7.79 -3.64 25.54
N HIS A 10 7.98 -4.10 26.77
CA HIS A 10 6.95 -4.00 27.80
C HIS A 10 6.66 -2.52 28.10
N CYS A 11 5.40 -2.12 27.94
CA CYS A 11 4.93 -0.77 28.22
C CYS A 11 4.18 -0.75 29.56
N THR A 12 4.40 0.29 30.37
CA THR A 12 3.74 0.43 31.68
C THR A 12 2.59 1.44 31.66
N THR A 13 2.59 2.33 30.67
CA THR A 13 1.57 3.37 30.47
C THR A 13 1.10 3.40 29.02
N MET A 14 -0.05 4.04 28.78
CA MET A 14 -0.53 4.29 27.41
C MET A 14 0.38 5.26 26.64
N ASP A 15 1.10 6.14 27.34
CA ASP A 15 2.06 7.04 26.70
C ASP A 15 3.31 6.28 26.23
N ASP A 16 3.73 5.23 26.95
CA ASP A 16 4.75 4.31 26.44
C ASP A 16 4.28 3.64 25.14
N VAL A 17 3.04 3.13 25.12
CA VAL A 17 2.48 2.46 23.93
C VAL A 17 2.45 3.43 22.74
N ARG A 18 1.94 4.65 22.94
CA ARG A 18 1.88 5.68 21.88
C ARG A 18 3.26 6.00 21.32
N ARG A 19 4.25 6.26 22.19
CA ARG A 19 5.61 6.56 21.73
C ARG A 19 6.23 5.46 20.86
N HIS A 20 5.98 4.19 21.20
CA HIS A 20 6.48 3.07 20.39
C HIS A 20 5.72 2.94 19.06
N ILE A 21 4.40 3.18 19.05
CA ILE A 21 3.60 3.20 17.82
C ILE A 21 4.04 4.35 16.93
N ASP A 22 4.15 5.56 17.46
CA ASP A 22 4.59 6.75 16.71
C ASP A 22 5.97 6.52 16.07
N ALA A 23 6.91 5.92 16.82
CA ALA A 23 8.23 5.58 16.29
C ALA A 23 8.19 4.52 15.17
N LEU A 24 7.23 3.59 15.20
CA LEU A 24 7.01 2.64 14.09
C LEU A 24 6.38 3.36 12.89
N ASP A 25 5.43 4.26 13.12
CA ASP A 25 4.78 5.03 12.07
C ASP A 25 5.76 5.95 11.33
N ASP A 26 6.73 6.53 12.04
CA ASP A 26 7.85 7.29 11.47
C ASP A 26 8.69 6.47 10.47
N ILE A 27 8.70 5.14 10.61
CA ILE A 27 9.37 4.20 9.70
C ILE A 27 8.41 3.76 8.59
N LEU A 28 7.16 3.46 8.94
CA LEU A 28 6.16 2.94 8.00
C LEU A 28 5.78 3.98 6.94
N VAL A 29 5.59 5.24 7.31
CA VAL A 29 5.13 6.29 6.38
C VAL A 29 6.12 6.48 5.22
N PRO A 30 7.44 6.65 5.42
CA PRO A 30 8.39 6.72 4.31
C PRO A 30 8.38 5.49 3.38
N LEU A 31 8.23 4.29 3.94
CA LEU A 31 8.14 3.05 3.16
C LEU A 31 6.87 2.99 2.32
N LEU A 32 5.75 3.43 2.89
CA LEU A 32 4.48 3.52 2.16
C LEU A 32 4.56 4.57 1.04
N VAL A 33 5.16 5.73 1.30
CA VAL A 33 5.41 6.76 0.27
C VAL A 33 6.24 6.20 -0.88
N GLN A 34 7.33 5.47 -0.57
CA GLN A 34 8.14 4.82 -1.61
C GLN A 34 7.34 3.77 -2.39
N ARG A 35 6.53 2.96 -1.70
CA ARG A 35 5.63 1.99 -2.33
C ARG A 35 4.65 2.68 -3.28
N GLY A 36 4.03 3.78 -2.86
CA GLY A 36 3.14 4.60 -3.70
C GLY A 36 3.85 5.22 -4.91
N GLY A 37 5.13 5.58 -4.78
CA GLY A 37 5.97 6.00 -5.89
C GLY A 37 6.08 4.95 -6.99
N TYR A 38 6.22 3.67 -6.65
CA TYR A 38 6.21 2.57 -7.63
C TYR A 38 4.85 2.37 -8.29
N MET A 39 3.75 2.55 -7.55
CA MET A 39 2.39 2.52 -8.11
C MET A 39 2.19 3.65 -9.15
N THR A 40 2.76 4.84 -8.89
CA THR A 40 2.77 5.94 -9.86
C THR A 40 3.52 5.57 -11.16
N GLN A 41 4.65 4.86 -11.05
CA GLN A 41 5.34 4.33 -12.24
C GLN A 41 4.47 3.31 -12.99
N ALA A 42 3.74 2.46 -12.27
CA ALA A 42 2.80 1.52 -12.89
C ALA A 42 1.72 2.26 -13.71
N ALA A 43 1.15 3.36 -13.18
CA ALA A 43 0.19 4.18 -13.92
C ALA A 43 0.76 4.81 -15.21
N ARG A 44 2.06 5.15 -15.24
CA ARG A 44 2.73 5.62 -16.47
C ARG A 44 2.92 4.51 -17.52
N ILE A 45 3.09 3.27 -17.07
CA ILE A 45 3.35 2.10 -17.93
C ILE A 45 2.04 1.52 -18.47
N LYS A 46 0.98 1.52 -17.67
CA LYS A 46 -0.36 1.06 -18.06
C LYS A 46 -0.88 1.91 -19.22
N GLN A 47 -1.33 1.25 -20.28
CA GLN A 47 -1.80 1.93 -21.49
C GLN A 47 -3.30 2.23 -21.42
N ASP A 48 -4.04 1.47 -20.61
CA ASP A 48 -5.50 1.51 -20.50
C ASP A 48 -5.96 1.58 -19.03
N ASP A 49 -7.04 2.32 -18.77
CA ASP A 49 -7.62 2.51 -17.43
C ASP A 49 -8.18 1.20 -16.83
N SER A 50 -8.61 0.26 -17.66
CA SER A 50 -9.01 -1.10 -17.23
C SER A 50 -7.86 -1.90 -16.60
N GLN A 51 -6.60 -1.49 -16.82
CA GLN A 51 -5.41 -2.11 -16.22
C GLN A 51 -5.07 -1.52 -14.85
N VAL A 52 -5.76 -0.47 -14.40
CA VAL A 52 -5.47 0.20 -13.12
C VAL A 52 -5.77 -0.77 -11.96
N ARG A 53 -6.89 -1.48 -12.01
CA ARG A 53 -7.24 -2.54 -11.05
C ARG A 53 -6.86 -3.92 -11.59
N ASP A 54 -5.94 -4.58 -10.90
CA ASP A 54 -5.52 -5.96 -11.19
C ASP A 54 -5.81 -6.87 -9.99
N GLU A 55 -6.93 -7.59 -10.05
CA GLU A 55 -7.37 -8.52 -9.01
C GLU A 55 -6.38 -9.67 -8.78
N ALA A 56 -5.77 -10.18 -9.86
CA ALA A 56 -4.77 -11.23 -9.74
C ALA A 56 -3.54 -10.73 -8.98
N ARG A 57 -3.15 -9.48 -9.22
CA ARG A 57 -2.05 -8.85 -8.47
C ARG A 57 -2.39 -8.64 -7.01
N ILE A 58 -3.61 -8.17 -6.69
CA ILE A 58 -4.06 -8.01 -5.30
C ILE A 58 -4.01 -9.36 -4.59
N GLN A 59 -4.56 -10.42 -5.19
CA GLN A 59 -4.55 -11.75 -4.58
C GLN A 59 -3.12 -12.28 -4.38
N ALA A 60 -2.23 -12.10 -5.36
CA ALA A 60 -0.83 -12.49 -5.23
C ALA A 60 -0.09 -11.75 -4.08
N ILE A 61 -0.48 -10.51 -3.78
CA ILE A 61 0.05 -9.78 -2.60
C ILE A 61 -0.49 -10.41 -1.32
N VAL A 62 -1.80 -10.67 -1.26
CA VAL A 62 -2.45 -11.31 -0.10
C VAL A 62 -1.83 -12.66 0.21
N ASP A 63 -1.67 -13.51 -0.80
CA ASP A 63 -1.06 -14.84 -0.68
C ASP A 63 0.39 -14.78 -0.18
N ARG A 64 1.11 -13.69 -0.45
CA ARG A 64 2.47 -13.46 0.04
C ARG A 64 2.51 -12.95 1.48
N VAL A 65 1.59 -12.07 1.88
CA VAL A 65 1.66 -11.39 3.19
C VAL A 65 0.99 -12.18 4.31
N ARG A 66 -0.06 -12.96 4.01
CA ARG A 66 -0.73 -13.81 4.99
C ARG A 66 0.20 -14.83 5.68
N PRO A 67 0.96 -15.67 4.96
CA PRO A 67 1.86 -16.64 5.59
C PRO A 67 3.00 -15.93 6.34
N ARG A 68 3.48 -14.79 5.83
CA ARG A 68 4.48 -13.99 6.51
C ARG A 68 3.94 -13.43 7.84
N ALA A 69 2.72 -12.91 7.86
CA ALA A 69 2.07 -12.44 9.08
C ALA A 69 2.02 -13.53 10.15
N ALA A 70 1.63 -14.75 9.76
CA ALA A 70 1.62 -15.90 10.67
C ALA A 70 3.02 -16.25 11.19
N ALA A 71 4.02 -16.25 10.31
CA ALA A 71 5.41 -16.58 10.67
C ALA A 71 6.00 -15.58 11.70
N GLU A 72 5.69 -14.29 11.55
CA GLU A 72 6.09 -13.22 12.48
C GLU A 72 5.22 -13.17 13.76
N GLY A 73 4.27 -14.10 13.92
CA GLY A 73 3.39 -14.19 15.09
C GLY A 73 2.16 -13.28 15.06
N GLY A 74 1.93 -12.56 13.97
CA GLY A 74 0.75 -11.70 13.77
C GLY A 74 -0.52 -12.47 13.37
N GLN A 75 -1.60 -11.73 13.12
CA GLN A 75 -2.89 -12.28 12.67
C GLN A 75 -3.02 -12.10 11.14
N PRO A 76 -3.08 -13.19 10.34
CA PRO A 76 -3.13 -13.11 8.88
C PRO A 76 -4.30 -12.26 8.35
N ASP A 77 -5.47 -12.36 8.98
CA ASP A 77 -6.68 -11.65 8.53
C ASP A 77 -6.57 -10.13 8.73
N VAL A 78 -5.89 -9.70 9.81
CA VAL A 78 -5.62 -8.27 10.05
C VAL A 78 -4.66 -7.73 9.00
N ILE A 79 -3.57 -8.47 8.72
CA ILE A 79 -2.61 -8.06 7.69
C ILE A 79 -3.24 -8.06 6.30
N GLU A 80 -4.08 -9.04 5.96
CA GLU A 80 -4.84 -9.02 4.71
C GLU A 80 -5.72 -7.77 4.59
N ALA A 81 -6.51 -7.44 5.62
CA ALA A 81 -7.39 -6.28 5.60
C ALA A 81 -6.63 -4.97 5.37
N ILE A 82 -5.47 -4.81 6.02
CA ILE A 82 -4.57 -3.66 5.83
C ILE A 82 -4.07 -3.63 4.38
N TYR A 83 -3.58 -4.75 3.85
CA TYR A 83 -3.01 -4.78 2.50
C TYR A 83 -4.06 -4.56 1.41
N ARG A 84 -5.27 -5.12 1.55
CA ARG A 84 -6.38 -4.84 0.63
C ARG A 84 -6.76 -3.37 0.66
N SER A 85 -7.00 -2.80 1.84
CA SER A 85 -7.34 -1.37 1.97
C SER A 85 -6.26 -0.45 1.40
N MET A 86 -4.99 -0.78 1.64
CA MET A 86 -3.87 -0.04 1.07
C MET A 86 -3.86 -0.12 -0.47
N MET A 87 -4.15 -1.29 -1.05
CA MET A 87 -4.24 -1.44 -2.50
C MET A 87 -5.38 -0.63 -3.09
N GLU A 88 -6.56 -0.65 -2.48
CA GLU A 88 -7.70 0.18 -2.89
C GLU A 88 -7.33 1.67 -2.89
N ALA A 89 -6.69 2.15 -1.81
CA ALA A 89 -6.25 3.55 -1.72
C ALA A 89 -5.26 3.94 -2.84
N TYR A 90 -4.34 3.03 -3.20
CA TYR A 90 -3.42 3.29 -4.31
C TYR A 90 -4.07 3.20 -5.68
N ILE A 91 -5.03 2.30 -5.89
CA ILE A 91 -5.83 2.22 -7.13
C ILE A 91 -6.60 3.54 -7.33
N ASP A 92 -7.26 4.04 -6.29
CA ASP A 92 -7.95 5.33 -6.33
C ASP A 92 -7.00 6.49 -6.63
N TYR A 93 -5.80 6.46 -6.05
CA TYR A 93 -4.76 7.44 -6.35
C TYR A 93 -4.26 7.33 -7.80
N GLU A 94 -4.04 6.12 -8.30
CA GLU A 94 -3.61 5.87 -9.68
C GLU A 94 -4.64 6.37 -10.69
N HIS A 95 -5.94 6.14 -10.48
CA HIS A 95 -6.98 6.68 -11.37
C HIS A 95 -6.92 8.21 -11.47
N ARG A 96 -6.74 8.91 -10.33
CA ARG A 96 -6.59 10.37 -10.32
C ARG A 96 -5.33 10.82 -11.07
N GLU A 97 -4.21 10.13 -10.87
CA GLU A 97 -2.95 10.48 -11.50
C GLU A 97 -2.93 10.17 -13.00
N PHE A 98 -3.53 9.05 -13.43
CA PHE A 98 -3.71 8.71 -14.83
C PHE A 98 -4.54 9.77 -15.56
N ALA A 99 -5.67 10.18 -14.98
CA ALA A 99 -6.51 11.26 -15.52
C ALA A 99 -5.74 12.57 -15.66
N ARG A 100 -4.95 12.95 -14.63
CA ARG A 100 -4.10 14.14 -14.64
C ARG A 100 -3.05 14.11 -15.77
N LEU A 101 -2.37 12.97 -15.94
CA LEU A 101 -1.33 12.80 -16.98
C LEU A 101 -1.92 12.86 -18.39
N ARG A 102 -3.12 12.31 -18.61
CA ARG A 102 -3.80 12.36 -19.91
C ARG A 102 -4.40 13.73 -20.22
N ALA A 103 -4.87 14.46 -19.22
CA ALA A 103 -5.31 15.85 -19.39
C ALA A 103 -4.16 16.82 -19.68
N ALA A 104 -2.95 16.53 -19.15
CA ALA A 104 -1.76 17.33 -19.37
C ALA A 104 -0.98 16.96 -20.64
N ALA A 105 -1.32 15.86 -21.32
CA ALA A 105 -0.74 15.53 -22.62
C ALA A 105 -1.24 16.55 -23.66
N PRO A 106 -0.35 17.30 -24.34
CA PRO A 106 -0.79 18.21 -25.38
C PRO A 106 -1.51 17.41 -26.46
N SER A 107 -2.68 17.88 -26.88
CA SER A 107 -3.36 17.42 -28.08
C SER A 107 -2.41 17.63 -29.26
N THR A 108 -1.67 16.59 -29.66
CA THR A 108 -1.10 16.53 -31.00
C THR A 108 -2.26 16.26 -31.97
N ALA A 109 -3.07 17.29 -32.17
CA ALA A 109 -4.04 17.36 -33.25
C ALA A 109 -3.84 18.72 -33.93
N GLN A 110 -2.89 18.73 -34.86
CA GLN A 110 -2.68 19.69 -35.94
C GLN A 110 -1.63 19.06 -36.87
N GLU A 111 -1.72 18.94 -38.19
CA GLU A 111 -2.64 19.27 -39.27
C GLU A 111 -2.10 18.49 -40.48
N GLY A 112 -2.94 18.08 -41.44
CA GLY A 112 -2.52 17.45 -42.68
C GLY A 112 -3.63 16.71 -43.40
#